data_AF-A0A2M8B2Q5-F1
#
_entry.id   AF-A0A2M8B2Q5-F1
#
_cell.length_a   1.000
_cell.length_b   1.000
_cell.length_c   1.000
_cell.angle_alpha   90.00
_cell.angle_beta   90.00
_cell.angle_gamma   90.00
#
_symmetry.space_group_name_H-M   'P 1'
#
loop_
_entity.id
_entity.type
_entity.pdbx_description
1 polymer ?
#
loop_
_entity_poly.entity_id
_entity_poly.type
_entity_poly.pdbx_seq_one_letter_code
_entity_poly.pdbx_strand_id
1 'polypeptide(L)'
;MIFTGLRKGEVRRLEWSDVDLGNRLLHVTSKETWGPKTESSTRTIPLCEPAVEALQMAWERVEKRSVKSSLVFPGRNTPRPIPRSRSR
;
A
#
# COMPACT_ATOMS: atom_id res chain seq x y z
N MET A 1 -9.75 -5.30 5.49
CA MET A 1 -9.37 -6.73 5.34
C MET A 1 -10.42 -7.59 4.69
N ILE A 2 -11.71 -7.31 4.81
CA ILE A 2 -12.78 -8.27 4.48
C ILE A 2 -12.61 -8.90 3.08
N PHE A 3 -12.06 -8.19 2.10
CA PHE A 3 -11.78 -8.71 0.75
C PHE A 3 -10.36 -9.23 0.52
N THR A 4 -9.40 -8.92 1.39
CA THR A 4 -7.97 -9.16 1.14
C THR A 4 -7.23 -9.90 2.26
N GLY A 5 -7.83 -10.10 3.43
CA GLY A 5 -7.17 -10.78 4.55
C GLY A 5 -5.88 -10.12 5.06
N LEU A 6 -5.63 -8.83 4.80
CA LEU A 6 -4.42 -8.05 5.18
C LEU A 6 -4.36 -7.56 6.63
N ARG A 7 -3.52 -8.11 7.51
CA ARG A 7 -3.52 -7.76 8.95
C ARG A 7 -3.45 -6.24 9.15
N LYS A 8 -4.03 -5.71 10.24
CA LYS A 8 -4.05 -4.25 10.52
C LYS A 8 -2.67 -3.58 10.36
N GLY A 9 -1.60 -4.28 10.71
CA GLY A 9 -0.22 -3.83 10.50
C GLY A 9 0.23 -3.79 9.04
N GLU A 10 -0.22 -4.74 8.21
CA GLU A 10 0.05 -4.78 6.76
C GLU A 10 -0.67 -3.61 6.06
N VAL A 11 -1.95 -3.38 6.35
CA VAL A 11 -2.72 -2.24 5.77
C VAL A 11 -2.08 -0.89 6.07
N ARG A 12 -1.54 -0.71 7.28
CA ARG A 12 -0.94 0.58 7.70
C ARG A 12 0.35 0.94 6.94
N ARG A 13 0.97 -0.03 6.27
CA ARG A 13 2.24 0.11 5.57
C ARG A 13 2.15 -0.24 4.09
N LEU A 14 0.93 -0.49 3.61
CA LEU A 14 0.68 -0.78 2.23
C LEU A 14 1.02 0.44 1.38
N GLU A 15 1.88 0.24 0.39
CA GLU A 15 2.29 1.28 -0.56
C GLU A 15 1.67 1.05 -1.93
N TRP A 16 1.56 2.10 -2.71
CA TRP A 16 1.04 2.02 -4.06
C TRP A 16 1.88 1.13 -4.99
N SER A 17 3.18 0.98 -4.72
CA SER A 17 4.06 0.05 -5.43
C SER A 17 3.71 -1.42 -5.19
N ASP A 18 2.94 -1.71 -4.14
CA ASP A 18 2.53 -3.06 -3.79
C ASP A 18 1.22 -3.47 -4.52
N VAL A 19 0.58 -2.52 -5.21
CA VAL A 19 -0.72 -2.69 -5.88
C VAL A 19 -0.53 -2.69 -7.40
N ASP A 20 -0.83 -3.82 -8.04
CA ASP A 20 -0.91 -3.93 -9.49
C ASP A 20 -2.39 -3.89 -9.91
N LEU A 21 -2.87 -2.68 -10.24
CA LEU A 21 -4.25 -2.50 -10.70
C LEU A 21 -4.47 -3.05 -12.12
N GLY A 22 -3.42 -3.20 -12.93
CA GLY A 22 -3.51 -3.74 -14.29
C GLY A 22 -3.82 -5.23 -14.27
N ASN A 23 -3.13 -5.97 -13.41
CA ASN A 23 -3.36 -7.41 -13.22
C ASN A 23 -4.33 -7.73 -12.07
N ARG A 24 -4.84 -6.71 -11.37
CA ARG A 24 -5.72 -6.84 -10.18
C ARG A 24 -5.07 -7.69 -9.08
N LEU A 25 -3.80 -7.42 -8.80
CA LEU A 25 -3.01 -8.14 -7.81
C LEU A 25 -2.54 -7.20 -6.70
N LEU A 26 -2.52 -7.73 -5.49
CA LEU A 26 -1.93 -7.07 -4.33
C LEU A 26 -0.78 -7.92 -3.80
N HIS A 27 0.40 -7.33 -3.75
CA HIS A 27 1.61 -8.01 -3.27
C HIS A 27 1.86 -7.64 -1.81
N VAL A 28 1.71 -8.61 -0.92
CA VAL A 28 2.12 -8.47 0.47
C VAL A 28 3.55 -8.98 0.55
N THR A 29 4.52 -8.10 0.75
CA THR A 29 5.95 -8.46 0.83
C THR A 29 6.58 -7.93 2.12
N SER A 30 7.66 -8.56 2.59
CA SER A 30 8.49 -7.99 3.67
C SER A 30 9.37 -6.87 3.14
N LYS A 31 9.34 -5.70 3.78
CA LYS A 31 10.24 -4.58 3.48
C LYS A 31 11.36 -4.50 4.52
N GLU A 32 12.57 -4.08 4.14
CA GLU A 32 13.75 -3.99 5.02
C GLU A 32 13.50 -3.20 6.32
N THR A 33 12.61 -2.19 6.26
CA THR A 33 12.29 -1.34 7.41
C THR A 33 11.18 -1.90 8.31
N TRP A 34 10.34 -2.80 7.77
CA TRP A 34 9.31 -3.55 8.51
C TRP A 34 8.70 -4.62 7.59
N GLY A 35 8.82 -5.89 7.98
CA GLY A 35 8.17 -7.01 7.32
C GLY A 35 7.33 -7.83 8.31
N PRO A 36 6.49 -8.75 7.83
CA PRO A 36 6.06 -9.85 8.68
C PRO A 36 7.30 -10.57 9.24
N LYS A 37 7.19 -11.15 10.45
CA LYS A 37 8.32 -11.68 11.23
C LYS A 37 9.14 -12.76 10.48
N THR A 38 8.64 -13.28 9.36
CA THR A 38 9.22 -14.35 8.54
C THR A 38 8.90 -14.12 7.06
N GLU A 39 9.78 -14.57 6.15
CA GLU A 39 9.57 -14.56 4.69
C GLU A 39 8.28 -15.29 4.27
N SER A 40 7.79 -16.21 5.11
CA SER A 40 6.61 -17.05 4.89
C SER A 40 5.26 -16.31 4.84
N SER A 41 5.24 -15.00 5.10
CA SER A 41 4.01 -14.18 5.04
C SER A 41 3.89 -13.37 3.74
N THR A 42 4.89 -13.46 2.87
CA THR A 42 4.83 -12.89 1.53
C THR A 42 3.80 -13.64 0.70
N ARG A 43 2.84 -12.92 0.11
CA ARG A 43 1.77 -13.52 -0.69
C ARG A 43 1.21 -12.52 -1.70
N THR A 44 0.72 -13.04 -2.82
CA THR A 44 -0.05 -12.26 -3.78
C THR A 44 -1.53 -12.56 -3.59
N ILE A 45 -2.34 -11.51 -3.52
CA ILE A 45 -3.77 -11.58 -3.25
C ILE A 45 -4.50 -11.03 -4.47
N PRO A 46 -5.35 -11.83 -5.14
CA PRO A 46 -6.19 -11.31 -6.22
C PRO A 46 -7.22 -10.32 -5.66
N LEU A 47 -7.40 -9.20 -6.35
CA LEU A 47 -8.34 -8.15 -5.99
C LEU A 47 -9.66 -8.38 -6.73
N CYS A 48 -10.74 -8.53 -5.97
CA CYS A 48 -12.10 -8.52 -6.53
C CYS A 48 -12.50 -7.10 -6.95
N GLU A 49 -13.51 -6.98 -7.82
CA GLU A 49 -13.99 -5.69 -8.36
C GLU A 49 -14.22 -4.63 -7.27
N PRO A 50 -14.91 -4.92 -6.14
CA PRO A 50 -15.12 -3.91 -5.10
C PRO A 50 -13.82 -3.43 -4.44
N ALA A 51 -12.79 -4.28 -4.41
CA ALA A 51 -11.48 -3.90 -3.87
C ALA A 51 -10.73 -2.99 -4.84
N VAL A 52 -10.83 -3.26 -6.15
CA VAL A 52 -10.25 -2.40 -7.20
C VAL A 52 -10.90 -1.02 -7.19
N GLU A 53 -12.23 -0.95 -7.18
CA GLU A 53 -12.98 0.31 -7.10
C GLU A 53 -12.59 1.11 -5.85
N ALA A 54 -12.52 0.46 -4.69
CA ALA A 54 -12.12 1.12 -3.45
C ALA A 54 -10.70 1.68 -3.50
N LEU A 55 -9.76 0.98 -4.17
CA LEU A 55 -8.38 1.44 -4.37
C LEU A 55 -8.32 2.63 -5.34
N GLN A 56 -9.09 2.61 -6.43
CA GLN A 56 -9.18 3.74 -7.36
C GLN A 56 -9.73 4.99 -6.66
N MET A 57 -10.81 4.87 -5.89
CA MET A 57 -11.35 5.98 -5.10
C MET A 57 -10.34 6.52 -4.08
N ALA A 58 -9.51 5.65 -3.50
CA ALA A 58 -8.45 6.08 -2.59
C ALA A 58 -7.34 6.84 -3.32
N TRP A 59 -6.98 6.41 -4.53
CA TRP A 59 -5.98 7.08 -5.38
C TRP A 59 -6.40 8.52 -5.68
N GLU A 60 -7.62 8.71 -6.20
CA GLU A 60 -8.15 10.04 -6.54
C GLU A 60 -8.17 10.98 -5.33
N ARG A 61 -8.46 10.46 -4.14
CA ARG A 61 -8.46 11.25 -2.90
C ARG A 61 -7.07 11.69 -2.50
N VAL A 62 -6.06 10.85 -2.70
CA VAL A 62 -4.65 11.20 -2.41
C VAL A 62 -4.15 12.25 -3.38
N GLU A 63 -4.46 12.10 -4.67
CA GLU A 63 -4.10 13.04 -5.72
C GLU A 63 -4.67 14.44 -5.45
N LYS A 64 -5.97 14.52 -5.11
CA LYS A 64 -6.64 15.79 -4.75
C LYS A 64 -6.04 16.46 -3.51
N ARG A 65 -5.41 15.70 -2.62
CA ARG A 65 -4.87 16.22 -1.36
C ARG A 65 -3.47 16.84 -1.51
N SER A 66 -2.80 16.63 -2.65
CA SER A 66 -1.41 17.07 -2.91
C SER A 66 -0.40 16.67 -1.81
N VAL A 67 -0.73 15.62 -1.04
CA VAL A 67 0.18 15.08 -0.02
C VAL A 67 1.06 14.04 -0.70
N LYS A 68 2.35 14.33 -0.82
CA LYS A 68 3.34 13.33 -1.26
C LYS A 68 3.37 12.23 -0.20
N SER A 69 2.83 11.06 -0.50
CA SER A 69 2.91 9.86 0.35
C SER A 69 2.88 8.64 -0.54
N SER A 70 3.78 7.70 -0.32
CA SER A 70 3.79 6.42 -1.03
C SER A 70 2.76 5.43 -0.47
N LEU A 71 2.20 5.69 0.71
CA LEU A 71 1.20 4.85 1.36
C LEU A 71 -0.18 4.95 0.68
N VAL A 72 -0.84 3.81 0.54
CA VAL A 72 -2.24 3.70 0.09
C VAL A 72 -3.19 4.36 1.08
N PHE A 73 -2.94 4.17 2.38
CA PHE A 73 -3.75 4.73 3.47
C PHE A 73 -2.91 5.63 4.38
N PRO A 74 -2.62 6.88 3.98
CA PRO A 74 -1.88 7.80 4.81
C PRO A 74 -2.69 8.16 6.06
N GLY A 75 -2.13 7.89 7.24
CA GLY A 75 -2.71 8.33 8.51
C GLY A 75 -2.67 9.86 8.66
N ARG A 76 -3.57 10.42 9.47
CA ARG A 76 -3.62 11.87 9.79
C ARG A 76 -2.31 12.42 10.37
N ASN A 77 -1.48 11.56 10.99
CA ASN A 77 -0.18 11.88 11.60
C ASN A 77 1.00 11.15 10.93
N THR A 78 0.97 10.94 9.61
CA THR A 78 2.17 10.40 8.94
C THR A 78 3.26 11.47 8.94
N PRO A 79 4.49 11.19 9.41
CA PRO A 79 5.62 12.08 9.20
C PRO A 79 5.76 12.30 7.70
N ARG A 80 5.95 13.56 7.28
CA ARG A 80 6.15 13.91 5.87
C ARG A 80 7.22 12.99 5.28
N PRO A 81 7.07 12.49 4.04
CA PRO A 81 8.08 11.61 3.47
C PRO A 81 9.43 12.34 3.47
N ILE A 82 10.46 11.63 3.92
CA ILE A 82 11.85 12.05 3.77
C ILE A 82 12.09 12.18 2.26
N PRO A 83 12.59 13.33 1.76
CA PRO A 83 12.86 13.47 0.35
C PRO A 83 13.87 12.39 -0.05
N ARG A 84 13.55 11.59 -1.07
CA ARG A 84 14.51 10.65 -1.67
C ARG A 84 15.71 11.47 -2.12
N SER A 85 16.86 11.30 -1.48
CA SER A 85 18.12 11.78 -2.02
C SER A 85 18.28 11.17 -3.40
N ARG A 86 18.37 12.02 -4.43
CA ARG A 86 18.81 11.58 -5.74
C ARG A 86 20.26 11.15 -5.57
N SER A 87 20.51 9.85 -5.66
CA SER A 87 21.86 9.35 -5.95
C SER A 87 22.20 9.79 -7.38
N ARG A 88 23.21 10.65 -7.50
CA ARG A 88 24.06 10.82 -8.68
C ARG A 88 25.50 10.78 -8.19
#